data_AF-A0A4R6LTM7-F1
#
_entry.id   AF-A0A4R6LTM7-F1
#
_cell.length_a   1.000
_cell.length_b   1.000
_cell.length_c   1.000
_cell.angle_alpha   90.00
_cell.angle_beta   90.00
_cell.angle_gamma   90.00
#
_symmetry.space_group_name_H-M   'P 1'
#
loop_
_entity.id
_entity.type
_entity.pdbx_description
1 polymer ?
#
loop_
_entity_poly.entity_id
_entity_poly.type
_entity_poly.pdbx_seq_one_letter_code
_entity_poly.pdbx_strand_id
1 'polypeptide(L)'
;MSKDSIVVIGDIIDSKKIDNRKKVQNELIELLAKLNHDYQDYIEAPFKITLGDEFYGVLNNFSPVINILQILEVEFREIDFRFGIGQGEFNNYNQGTAYENALKAVKIAKDKKFKIHLICVNNDKYFQIINLILHLYFSIFNKFTFNQKYIIYNLSRGKKQKEIAADLDSSQSSVSQSLTNINWKLLVKSVYFFKELTGNRRKIEINLRREYLALIGAYPRKLNEGNRFKNTLTEINEDYSDLIRSKFVSTTLSDEAEDHFEFQALLKKEIKNYQKLLYLLVDLFYEIDELYVGLGSGNISTEIKDQALGMDGPAFYKAREALKKSFVEGISLNLIADENLADTSFSIILSLLIEFIKKWTAQQKKVVDYRITGLSQNETKEKMGLSARSTIGGHLLRAGWKEYDYLVKKLADLLAKNPH
;
A
#
# COMPACT_ATOMS: atom_id res chain seq x y z
N MET A 1 7.75 -23.09 25.17
CA MET A 1 7.48 -22.77 23.76
C MET A 1 8.58 -21.82 23.32
N SER A 2 9.28 -22.11 22.23
CA SER A 2 10.23 -21.14 21.70
C SER A 2 9.44 -19.86 21.36
N LYS A 3 10.03 -18.70 21.63
CA LYS A 3 9.40 -17.42 21.29
C LYS A 3 9.62 -17.21 19.80
N ASP A 4 8.56 -16.94 19.06
CA ASP A 4 8.70 -16.55 17.65
C ASP A 4 9.48 -15.23 17.56
N SER A 5 10.52 -15.23 16.73
CA SER A 5 11.42 -14.10 16.46
C SER A 5 11.23 -13.62 15.02
N ILE A 6 11.74 -12.42 14.75
CA ILE A 6 11.68 -11.79 13.42
C ILE A 6 13.10 -11.52 12.96
N VAL A 7 13.55 -12.27 11.96
CA VAL A 7 14.83 -12.06 11.32
C VAL A 7 14.64 -11.08 10.17
N VAL A 8 15.44 -10.02 10.15
CA VAL A 8 15.51 -9.06 9.04
C VAL A 8 16.87 -9.23 8.37
N ILE A 9 16.87 -9.54 7.08
CA ILE A 9 18.08 -9.58 6.24
C ILE A 9 17.99 -8.44 5.23
N GLY A 10 19.06 -7.64 5.13
CA GLY A 10 19.23 -6.63 4.10
C GLY A 10 20.37 -7.00 3.15
N ASP A 11 20.09 -6.93 1.85
CA ASP A 11 21.00 -7.23 0.73
C ASP A 11 21.18 -5.95 -0.10
N ILE A 12 22.41 -5.47 -0.29
CA ILE A 12 22.67 -4.30 -1.14
C ILE A 12 22.48 -4.67 -2.62
N ILE A 13 21.57 -3.97 -3.29
CA ILE A 13 21.32 -4.13 -4.72
C ILE A 13 22.50 -3.59 -5.52
N ASP A 14 22.95 -4.35 -6.52
CA ASP A 14 24.04 -3.99 -7.42
C ASP A 14 25.36 -3.62 -6.69
N SER A 15 25.59 -4.20 -5.51
CA SER A 15 26.79 -4.02 -4.67
C SER A 15 28.11 -4.09 -5.45
N LYS A 16 28.13 -4.89 -6.53
CA LYS A 16 29.29 -5.05 -7.41
C LYS A 16 29.70 -3.77 -8.15
N LYS A 17 28.79 -2.81 -8.33
CA LYS A 17 29.03 -1.54 -9.05
C LYS A 17 29.47 -0.39 -8.14
N ILE A 18 29.55 -0.63 -6.83
CA ILE A 18 29.95 0.41 -5.86
C ILE A 18 31.47 0.63 -5.96
N ASP A 19 31.88 1.86 -6.25
CA ASP A 19 33.29 2.24 -6.42
C ASP A 19 34.09 2.16 -5.11
N ASN A 20 33.54 2.65 -3.99
CA ASN A 20 34.22 2.68 -2.69
C ASN A 20 33.55 1.77 -1.65
N ARG A 21 33.55 0.47 -1.91
CA ARG A 21 32.88 -0.54 -1.06
C ARG A 21 33.30 -0.50 0.41
N LYS A 22 34.58 -0.25 0.70
CA LYS A 22 35.10 -0.23 2.07
C LYS A 22 34.50 0.94 2.88
N LYS A 23 34.37 2.12 2.27
CA LYS A 23 33.74 3.28 2.91
C LYS A 23 32.27 3.00 3.23
N VAL A 24 31.53 2.51 2.24
CA VAL A 24 30.12 2.12 2.39
C VAL A 24 29.93 1.07 3.49
N GLN A 25 30.83 0.08 3.55
CA GLN A 25 30.79 -0.95 4.58
C GLN A 25 31.00 -0.36 5.97
N ASN A 26 31.94 0.58 6.14
CA ASN A 26 32.17 1.26 7.42
C ASN A 26 30.97 2.11 7.84
N GLU A 27 30.39 2.89 6.91
CA GLU A 27 29.15 3.66 7.16
C GLU A 27 28.00 2.73 7.58
N LEU A 28 27.91 1.54 6.97
CA LEU A 28 26.90 0.56 7.34
C LEU A 28 27.16 0.02 8.74
N ILE A 29 28.39 -0.33 9.08
CA ILE A 29 28.75 -0.77 10.44
C ILE A 29 28.36 0.27 11.49
N GLU A 30 28.67 1.54 11.24
CA GLU A 30 28.32 2.65 12.14
C GLU A 30 26.81 2.80 12.31
N LEU A 31 26.05 2.73 11.20
CA LEU A 31 24.59 2.80 11.27
C LEU A 31 23.99 1.59 11.99
N LEU A 32 24.49 0.37 11.73
CA LEU A 32 24.02 -0.83 12.42
C LEU A 32 24.34 -0.77 13.92
N ALA A 33 25.49 -0.22 14.32
CA ALA A 33 25.83 0.01 15.71
C ALA A 33 24.86 1.00 16.39
N LYS A 34 24.51 2.10 15.70
CA LYS A 34 23.50 3.06 16.16
C LYS A 34 22.13 2.41 16.29
N LEU A 35 21.70 1.61 15.29
CA LEU A 35 20.44 0.86 15.35
C LEU A 35 20.40 -0.11 16.53
N ASN A 36 21.51 -0.81 16.80
CA ASN A 36 21.61 -1.72 17.94
C ASN A 36 21.45 -0.99 19.28
N HIS A 37 21.92 0.25 19.37
CA HIS A 37 21.73 1.09 20.56
C HIS A 37 20.30 1.62 20.65
N ASP A 38 19.83 2.31 19.60
CA ASP A 38 18.54 3.01 19.56
C ASP A 38 17.34 2.05 19.72
N TYR A 39 17.48 0.79 19.30
CA TYR A 39 16.43 -0.24 19.34
C TYR A 39 16.76 -1.44 20.24
N GLN A 40 17.69 -1.30 21.19
CA GLN A 40 18.14 -2.40 22.05
C GLN A 40 17.00 -3.21 22.69
N ASP A 41 15.91 -2.55 23.12
CA ASP A 41 14.76 -3.19 23.76
C ASP A 41 13.95 -4.09 22.81
N TYR A 42 14.11 -3.89 21.50
CA TYR A 42 13.44 -4.65 20.47
C TYR A 42 14.32 -5.73 19.83
N ILE A 43 15.61 -5.74 20.14
CA ILE A 43 16.62 -6.58 19.48
C ILE A 43 16.89 -7.83 20.32
N GLU A 44 16.66 -8.99 19.72
CA GLU A 44 17.02 -10.29 20.29
C GLU A 44 18.46 -10.69 19.93
N ALA A 45 18.90 -10.34 18.71
CA ALA A 45 20.31 -10.45 18.31
C ALA A 45 20.71 -9.26 17.44
N PRO A 46 21.88 -8.65 17.71
CA PRO A 46 22.26 -7.38 17.10
C PRO A 46 22.40 -7.48 15.59
N PHE A 47 22.05 -6.38 14.92
CA PHE A 47 22.33 -6.20 13.50
C PHE A 47 23.84 -6.23 13.25
N LYS A 48 24.27 -7.07 12.32
CA LYS A 48 25.67 -7.19 11.90
C LYS A 48 25.79 -7.64 10.45
N ILE A 49 26.92 -7.32 9.83
CA ILE A 49 27.27 -7.77 8.49
C ILE A 49 27.63 -9.26 8.52
N THR A 50 27.15 -10.01 7.52
CA THR A 50 27.48 -11.44 7.33
C THR A 50 28.45 -11.64 6.19
N LEU A 51 28.00 -11.38 4.96
CA LEU A 51 28.74 -11.59 3.74
C LEU A 51 28.82 -10.26 2.99
N GLY A 52 29.87 -9.48 3.23
CA GLY A 52 30.21 -8.27 2.45
C GLY A 52 29.10 -7.21 2.35
N ASP A 53 28.15 -7.45 1.44
CA ASP A 53 27.00 -6.65 1.08
C ASP A 53 25.67 -7.05 1.78
N GLU A 54 25.69 -8.09 2.61
CA GLU A 54 24.54 -8.55 3.40
C GLU A 54 24.71 -8.26 4.90
N PHE A 55 23.61 -7.89 5.56
CA PHE A 55 23.51 -7.86 7.01
C PHE A 55 22.23 -8.55 7.48
N TYR A 56 22.21 -8.98 8.75
CA TYR A 56 20.97 -9.36 9.40
C TYR A 56 20.92 -8.86 10.84
N GLY A 57 19.72 -8.76 11.38
CA GLY A 57 19.46 -8.62 12.82
C GLY A 57 18.18 -9.36 13.19
N VAL A 58 17.98 -9.58 14.49
CA VAL A 58 16.84 -10.33 15.02
C VAL A 58 16.07 -9.45 15.98
N LEU A 59 14.78 -9.32 15.73
CA LEU A 59 13.85 -8.51 16.49
C LEU A 59 12.86 -9.41 17.24
N ASN A 60 12.44 -8.95 18.40
CA ASN A 60 11.49 -9.66 19.25
C ASN A 60 10.01 -9.37 18.91
N ASN A 61 9.73 -8.35 18.08
CA ASN A 61 8.42 -8.03 17.52
C ASN A 61 8.54 -7.14 16.26
N PHE A 62 7.44 -6.94 15.53
CA PHE A 62 7.44 -6.21 14.25
C PHE A 62 7.41 -4.69 14.41
N SER A 63 7.06 -4.14 15.58
CA SER A 63 6.84 -2.70 15.79
C SER A 63 7.96 -1.80 15.22
N PRO A 64 9.26 -2.09 15.43
CA PRO A 64 10.31 -1.20 14.94
C PRO A 64 10.68 -1.40 13.46
N VAL A 65 10.15 -2.44 12.79
CA VAL A 65 10.61 -2.86 11.45
C VAL A 65 10.56 -1.71 10.45
N ILE A 66 9.43 -1.02 10.31
CA ILE A 66 9.32 0.09 9.35
C ILE A 66 10.35 1.18 9.69
N ASN A 67 10.47 1.57 10.95
CA ASN A 67 11.40 2.63 11.35
C ASN A 67 12.88 2.25 11.08
N ILE A 68 13.27 1.01 11.39
CA ILE A 68 14.63 0.50 11.14
C ILE A 68 14.93 0.51 9.64
N LEU A 69 14.01 0.00 8.82
CA LEU A 69 14.19 -0.04 7.37
C LEU A 69 14.16 1.36 6.74
N GLN A 70 13.34 2.28 7.26
CA GLN A 70 13.32 3.68 6.81
C GLN A 70 14.66 4.38 7.02
N ILE A 71 15.29 4.24 8.19
CA ILE A 71 16.56 4.93 8.44
C ILE A 71 17.69 4.37 7.58
N LEU A 72 17.71 3.06 7.32
CA LEU A 72 18.61 2.45 6.34
C LEU A 72 18.44 3.11 4.94
N GLU A 73 17.19 3.29 4.50
CA GLU A 73 16.86 3.94 3.21
C GLU A 73 17.11 5.46 3.17
N VAL A 74 17.20 6.12 4.32
CA VAL A 74 17.44 7.56 4.44
C VAL A 74 18.94 7.85 4.43
N GLU A 75 19.71 7.13 5.24
CA GLU A 75 21.16 7.36 5.38
C GLU A 75 21.94 6.93 4.12
N PHE A 76 21.46 5.90 3.42
CA PHE A 76 22.10 5.39 2.21
C PHE A 76 21.43 5.91 0.93
N ARG A 77 21.77 7.14 0.53
CA ARG A 77 21.13 7.85 -0.59
C ARG A 77 21.35 7.20 -1.96
N GLU A 78 22.55 6.67 -2.19
CA GLU A 78 22.99 6.14 -3.49
C GLU A 78 22.97 4.60 -3.54
N ILE A 79 22.51 3.97 -2.46
CA ILE A 79 22.53 2.52 -2.31
C ILE A 79 21.12 2.04 -2.03
N ASP A 80 20.63 1.20 -2.94
CA ASP A 80 19.35 0.53 -2.78
C ASP A 80 19.52 -0.77 -1.99
N PHE A 81 18.73 -0.94 -0.94
CA PHE A 81 18.63 -2.23 -0.27
C PHE A 81 17.48 -3.08 -0.80
N ARG A 82 17.59 -4.39 -0.61
CA ARG A 82 16.49 -5.34 -0.64
C ARG A 82 16.36 -5.97 0.73
N PHE A 83 15.14 -6.15 1.21
CA PHE A 83 14.88 -6.75 2.51
C PHE A 83 14.14 -8.09 2.40
N GLY A 84 14.62 -9.08 3.13
CA GLY A 84 13.87 -10.31 3.39
C GLY A 84 13.59 -10.40 4.89
N ILE A 85 12.32 -10.60 5.23
CA ILE A 85 11.89 -10.75 6.61
C ILE A 85 11.36 -12.16 6.81
N GLY A 86 11.81 -12.81 7.87
CA GLY A 86 11.38 -14.14 8.26
C GLY A 86 10.83 -14.13 9.67
N GLN A 87 9.62 -14.66 9.83
CA GLN A 87 9.03 -14.92 11.15
C GLN A 87 9.06 -16.43 11.41
N GLY A 88 9.40 -16.81 12.65
CA GLY A 88 9.42 -18.19 13.12
C GLY A 88 10.34 -18.37 14.33
N GLU A 89 10.75 -19.60 14.60
CA GLU A 89 11.72 -19.88 15.65
C GLU A 89 13.12 -19.42 15.22
N PHE A 90 13.85 -18.76 16.13
CA PHE A 90 15.25 -18.43 15.95
C PHE A 90 16.09 -19.20 16.98
N ASN A 91 17.10 -19.91 16.49
CA ASN A 91 18.10 -20.55 17.33
C ASN A 91 19.39 -19.77 17.19
N ASN A 92 20.17 -19.66 18.28
CA ASN A 92 21.50 -19.08 18.23
C ASN A 92 22.31 -19.68 17.04
N TYR A 93 23.16 -18.85 16.40
CA TYR A 93 24.02 -19.21 15.26
C TYR A 93 23.38 -19.26 13.86
N ASN A 94 22.65 -18.22 13.42
CA ASN A 94 22.14 -18.11 12.04
C ASN A 94 21.28 -19.32 11.60
N GLN A 95 20.56 -19.91 12.55
CA GLN A 95 19.76 -21.12 12.35
C GLN A 95 18.33 -20.90 12.83
N GLY A 96 17.42 -21.76 12.41
CA GLY A 96 16.01 -21.70 12.76
C GLY A 96 15.12 -21.22 11.61
N THR A 97 13.83 -21.49 11.77
CA THR A 97 12.84 -21.27 10.72
C THR A 97 12.69 -19.78 10.38
N ALA A 98 12.89 -18.86 11.33
CA ALA A 98 12.89 -17.43 11.06
C ALA A 98 14.03 -17.02 10.11
N TYR A 99 15.24 -17.50 10.34
CA TYR A 99 16.40 -17.18 9.50
C TYR A 99 16.26 -17.77 8.09
N GLU A 100 15.83 -19.03 8.00
CA GLU A 100 15.53 -19.68 6.71
C GLU A 100 14.43 -18.95 5.93
N ASN A 101 13.38 -18.51 6.61
CA ASN A 101 12.29 -17.74 6.01
C ASN A 101 12.79 -16.39 5.50
N ALA A 102 13.66 -15.70 6.23
CA ALA A 102 14.24 -14.44 5.79
C ALA A 102 15.10 -14.61 4.53
N LEU A 103 15.93 -15.65 4.47
CA LEU A 103 16.72 -15.98 3.27
C LEU A 103 15.83 -16.29 2.05
N LYS A 104 14.78 -17.11 2.25
CA LYS A 104 13.78 -17.39 1.21
C LYS A 104 13.09 -16.09 0.76
N ALA A 105 12.79 -15.18 1.69
CA ALA A 105 12.17 -13.91 1.40
C ALA A 105 13.08 -12.98 0.57
N VAL A 106 14.38 -12.88 0.91
CA VAL A 106 15.38 -12.17 0.09
C VAL A 106 15.40 -12.73 -1.33
N LYS A 107 15.42 -14.06 -1.48
CA LYS A 107 15.42 -14.72 -2.79
C LYS A 107 14.18 -14.38 -3.60
N ILE A 108 12.99 -14.43 -3.00
CA ILE A 108 11.73 -14.04 -3.68
C ILE A 108 11.80 -12.57 -4.10
N ALA A 109 12.22 -11.69 -3.20
CA ALA A 109 12.35 -10.27 -3.50
C ALA A 109 13.35 -10.02 -4.63
N LYS A 110 14.43 -10.80 -4.73
CA LYS A 110 15.40 -10.74 -5.83
C LYS A 110 14.79 -11.19 -7.16
N ASP A 111 14.20 -12.38 -7.19
CA ASP A 111 13.67 -12.99 -8.42
C ASP A 111 12.47 -12.21 -8.99
N LYS A 112 11.65 -11.67 -8.10
CA LYS A 112 10.46 -10.88 -8.48
C LYS A 112 10.76 -9.39 -8.64
N LYS A 113 11.95 -8.93 -8.24
CA LYS A 113 12.35 -7.52 -8.17
C LYS A 113 11.48 -6.70 -7.20
N PHE A 114 11.11 -7.31 -6.08
CA PHE A 114 10.49 -6.61 -4.97
C PHE A 114 11.56 -5.95 -4.10
N LYS A 115 11.16 -4.88 -3.41
CA LYS A 115 12.02 -4.20 -2.43
C LYS A 115 12.09 -5.00 -1.12
N ILE A 116 10.97 -5.58 -0.73
CA ILE A 116 10.80 -6.28 0.54
C ILE A 116 9.94 -7.53 0.33
N HIS A 117 10.11 -8.53 1.17
CA HIS A 117 9.16 -9.64 1.29
C HIS A 117 9.19 -10.21 2.71
N LEU A 118 8.02 -10.64 3.21
CA LEU A 118 7.88 -11.36 4.48
C LEU A 118 7.42 -12.80 4.23
N ILE A 119 8.10 -13.75 4.85
CA ILE A 119 7.66 -15.14 4.98
C ILE A 119 7.48 -15.44 6.46
N CYS A 120 6.37 -16.09 6.81
CA CYS A 120 6.03 -16.47 8.18
C CYS A 120 5.67 -17.96 8.26
N VAL A 121 5.70 -18.49 9.47
CA VAL A 121 5.19 -19.84 9.74
C VAL A 121 3.66 -19.82 9.62
N ASN A 122 3.07 -20.88 9.06
CA ASN A 122 1.62 -21.13 8.96
C ASN A 122 0.79 -20.18 8.08
N ASN A 123 1.39 -19.24 7.33
CA ASN A 123 0.71 -18.38 6.36
C ASN A 123 -0.52 -17.63 6.95
N ASP A 124 -0.42 -17.17 8.19
CA ASP A 124 -1.49 -16.45 8.91
C ASP A 124 -1.92 -15.18 8.15
N LYS A 125 -3.23 -14.91 8.09
CA LYS A 125 -3.81 -13.68 7.52
C LYS A 125 -3.18 -12.43 8.11
N TYR A 126 -2.89 -12.45 9.42
CA TYR A 126 -2.21 -11.38 10.13
C TYR A 126 -0.87 -11.01 9.48
N PHE A 127 -0.01 -12.01 9.20
CA PHE A 127 1.28 -11.77 8.54
C PHE A 127 1.14 -11.45 7.06
N GLN A 128 0.09 -11.95 6.38
CA GLN A 128 -0.19 -11.53 5.01
C GLN A 128 -0.55 -10.04 4.93
N ILE A 129 -1.31 -9.51 5.89
CA ILE A 129 -1.61 -8.07 5.99
C ILE A 129 -0.34 -7.25 6.26
N ILE A 130 0.50 -7.68 7.21
CA ILE A 130 1.80 -7.08 7.46
C ILE A 130 2.64 -7.04 6.17
N ASN A 131 2.70 -8.16 5.44
CA ASN A 131 3.45 -8.24 4.20
C ASN A 131 2.90 -7.27 3.13
N LEU A 132 1.58 -7.17 2.96
CA LEU A 132 0.96 -6.22 2.03
C LEU A 132 1.32 -4.77 2.37
N ILE A 133 1.24 -4.39 3.66
CA ILE A 133 1.60 -3.05 4.12
C ILE A 133 3.08 -2.78 3.82
N LEU A 134 3.98 -3.71 4.14
CA LEU A 134 5.42 -3.55 3.89
C LEU A 134 5.72 -3.35 2.40
N HIS A 135 5.17 -4.20 1.53
CA HIS A 135 5.33 -4.08 0.09
C HIS A 135 4.88 -2.70 -0.41
N LEU A 136 3.63 -2.33 -0.13
CA LEU A 136 3.07 -1.08 -0.60
C LEU A 136 3.81 0.13 -0.05
N TYR A 137 4.10 0.12 1.25
CA TYR A 137 4.81 1.21 1.93
C TYR A 137 6.18 1.45 1.31
N PHE A 138 7.02 0.42 1.19
CA PHE A 138 8.39 0.59 0.68
C PHE A 138 8.43 0.84 -0.82
N SER A 139 7.46 0.36 -1.59
CA SER A 139 7.36 0.67 -3.02
C SER A 139 6.92 2.11 -3.31
N ILE A 140 6.21 2.75 -2.38
CA ILE A 140 5.95 4.20 -2.41
C ILE A 140 7.16 4.96 -1.88
N PHE A 141 7.61 4.62 -0.67
CA PHE A 141 8.68 5.32 0.04
C PHE A 141 9.99 5.36 -0.75
N ASN A 142 10.34 4.29 -1.49
CA ASN A 142 11.59 4.26 -2.26
C ASN A 142 11.59 5.21 -3.47
N LYS A 143 10.43 5.69 -3.93
CA LYS A 143 10.34 6.65 -5.04
C LYS A 143 10.62 8.09 -4.58
N PHE A 144 10.74 8.32 -3.28
CA PHE A 144 10.89 9.64 -2.70
C PHE A 144 12.34 10.11 -2.70
N THR A 145 12.51 11.42 -2.81
CA THR A 145 13.81 12.07 -2.63
C THR A 145 14.31 11.90 -1.20
N PHE A 146 15.61 12.10 -0.97
CA PHE A 146 16.20 12.06 0.38
C PHE A 146 15.42 12.94 1.38
N ASN A 147 15.16 14.21 1.03
CA ASN A 147 14.43 15.13 1.93
C ASN A 147 13.04 14.59 2.27
N GLN A 148 12.31 14.08 1.29
CA GLN A 148 10.99 13.48 1.52
C GLN A 148 11.09 12.26 2.44
N LYS A 149 12.02 11.33 2.19
CA LYS A 149 12.25 10.16 3.05
C LYS A 149 12.59 10.60 4.48
N TYR A 150 13.49 11.56 4.65
CA TYR A 150 13.92 12.09 5.95
C TYR A 150 12.76 12.76 6.71
N ILE A 151 11.95 13.57 6.03
CA ILE A 151 10.80 14.24 6.63
C ILE A 151 9.77 13.19 7.10
N ILE A 152 9.41 12.21 6.25
CA ILE A 152 8.45 11.16 6.62
C ILE A 152 8.95 10.33 7.81
N TYR A 153 10.24 9.94 7.79
CA TYR A 153 10.87 9.21 8.89
C TYR A 153 10.80 9.96 10.22
N ASN A 154 11.00 11.28 10.21
CA ASN A 154 10.95 12.06 11.44
C ASN A 154 9.51 12.39 11.90
N LEU A 155 8.59 12.63 10.96
CA LEU A 155 7.16 12.81 11.28
C LEU A 155 6.55 11.55 11.91
N SER A 156 6.92 10.35 11.45
CA SER A 156 6.44 9.07 12.01
C SER A 156 6.98 8.77 13.41
N ARG A 157 7.96 9.56 13.87
CA ARG A 157 8.52 9.54 15.22
C ARG A 157 8.06 10.72 16.07
N GLY A 158 7.11 11.51 15.59
CA GLY A 158 6.49 12.59 16.35
C GLY A 158 7.23 13.93 16.32
N LYS A 159 8.32 14.08 15.54
CA LYS A 159 8.93 15.40 15.33
C LYS A 159 7.98 16.32 14.58
N LYS A 160 8.00 17.61 14.91
CA LYS A 160 7.24 18.66 14.23
C LYS A 160 7.99 19.17 13.01
N GLN A 161 7.27 19.71 12.01
CA GLN A 161 7.90 20.24 10.79
C GLN A 161 8.96 21.31 11.06
N LYS A 162 8.78 22.14 12.11
CA LYS A 162 9.76 23.15 12.52
C LYS A 162 11.08 22.55 13.01
N GLU A 163 11.02 21.44 13.74
CA GLU A 163 12.20 20.73 14.23
C GLU A 163 12.95 20.06 13.07
N ILE A 164 12.20 19.45 12.15
CA ILE A 164 12.76 18.83 10.94
C ILE A 164 13.40 19.87 10.03
N ALA A 165 12.81 21.06 9.93
CA ALA A 165 13.39 22.17 9.16
C ALA A 165 14.75 22.59 9.71
N ALA A 166 14.90 22.65 11.04
CA ALA A 166 16.18 22.94 11.67
C ALA A 166 17.24 21.84 11.41
N ASP A 167 16.85 20.56 11.47
CA ASP A 167 17.76 19.44 11.16
C ASP A 167 18.27 19.48 9.69
N LEU A 168 17.44 19.97 8.77
CA LEU A 168 17.74 20.04 7.34
C LEU A 168 18.37 21.38 6.91
N ASP A 169 18.68 22.28 7.84
CA ASP A 169 19.10 23.66 7.56
C ASP A 169 18.18 24.35 6.53
N SER A 170 16.87 24.26 6.78
CA SER A 170 15.82 24.68 5.86
C SER A 170 14.70 25.45 6.58
N SER A 171 13.73 25.95 5.81
CA SER A 171 12.54 26.62 6.35
C SER A 171 11.39 25.63 6.54
N GLN A 172 10.48 25.92 7.48
CA GLN A 172 9.26 25.13 7.65
C GLN A 172 8.42 25.12 6.35
N SER A 173 8.38 26.24 5.62
CA SER A 173 7.68 26.33 4.33
C SER A 173 8.29 25.38 3.29
N SER A 174 9.61 25.23 3.25
CA SER A 174 10.31 24.30 2.35
C SER A 174 10.01 22.84 2.69
N VAL A 175 9.90 22.52 3.99
CA VAL A 175 9.45 21.21 4.46
C VAL A 175 7.99 20.96 4.03
N SER A 176 7.08 21.91 4.26
CA SER A 176 5.69 21.80 3.82
C SER A 176 5.58 21.61 2.31
N GLN A 177 6.36 22.34 1.52
CA GLN A 177 6.38 22.24 0.05
C GLN A 177 6.91 20.88 -0.42
N SER A 178 7.89 20.30 0.29
CA SER A 178 8.42 18.96 -0.02
C SER A 178 7.38 17.85 0.18
N LEU A 179 6.39 18.12 1.04
CA LEU A 179 5.26 17.25 1.33
C LEU A 179 4.07 17.47 0.37
N THR A 180 4.11 18.50 -0.47
CA THR A 180 3.12 18.71 -1.52
C THR A 180 3.20 17.57 -2.55
N ASN A 181 2.06 17.08 -3.04
CA ASN A 181 1.97 15.99 -4.03
C ASN A 181 2.47 14.60 -3.57
N ILE A 182 2.70 14.43 -2.26
CA ILE A 182 2.85 13.12 -1.62
C ILE A 182 1.81 12.96 -0.52
N ASN A 183 1.22 11.77 -0.41
CA ASN A 183 0.29 11.49 0.67
C ASN A 183 1.03 11.13 1.98
N TRP A 184 1.71 12.11 2.55
CA TRP A 184 2.52 11.92 3.76
C TRP A 184 1.67 11.53 4.98
N LYS A 185 0.43 12.02 5.06
CA LYS A 185 -0.52 11.67 6.12
C LYS A 185 -0.80 10.17 6.11
N LEU A 186 -1.07 9.60 4.92
CA LEU A 186 -1.22 8.16 4.74
C LEU A 186 0.03 7.41 5.18
N LEU A 187 1.24 7.81 4.75
CA LEU A 187 2.46 7.10 5.14
C LEU A 187 2.70 7.14 6.66
N VAL A 188 2.58 8.31 7.28
CA VAL A 188 2.75 8.46 8.74
C VAL A 188 1.71 7.62 9.48
N LYS A 189 0.45 7.65 9.04
CA LYS A 189 -0.62 6.83 9.58
C LYS A 189 -0.34 5.33 9.42
N SER A 190 0.18 4.89 8.28
CA SER A 190 0.58 3.50 8.04
C SER A 190 1.66 3.05 9.02
N VAL A 191 2.62 3.90 9.39
CA VAL A 191 3.64 3.56 10.40
C VAL A 191 3.01 3.41 11.78
N TYR A 192 2.16 4.36 12.21
CA TYR A 192 1.47 4.25 13.50
C TYR A 192 0.57 3.02 13.58
N PHE A 193 -0.21 2.77 12.54
CA PHE A 193 -1.07 1.61 12.44
C PHE A 193 -0.26 0.31 12.46
N PHE A 194 0.88 0.26 11.74
CA PHE A 194 1.73 -0.91 11.74
C PHE A 194 2.25 -1.24 13.14
N LYS A 195 2.62 -0.23 13.94
CA LYS A 195 3.01 -0.42 15.35
C LYS A 195 1.85 -0.93 16.20
N GLU A 196 0.66 -0.36 16.05
CA GLU A 196 -0.53 -0.80 16.78
C GLU A 196 -0.89 -2.25 16.44
N LEU A 197 -0.93 -2.56 15.14
CA LEU A 197 -1.19 -3.88 14.59
C LEU A 197 -0.21 -4.92 15.16
N THR A 198 1.06 -4.52 15.30
CA THR A 198 2.15 -5.43 15.66
C THR A 198 2.47 -5.51 17.14
N GLY A 199 1.96 -4.58 17.94
CA GLY A 199 2.10 -4.60 19.40
C GLY A 199 1.27 -5.70 20.07
N ASN A 200 0.18 -6.17 19.44
CA ASN A 200 -0.63 -7.28 19.92
C ASN A 200 -1.13 -8.11 18.74
N ARG A 201 -0.77 -9.40 18.67
CA ARG A 201 -1.30 -10.30 17.63
C ARG A 201 -2.81 -10.42 17.80
N ARG A 202 -3.57 -9.87 16.85
CA ARG A 202 -5.03 -9.87 16.83
C ARG A 202 -5.54 -10.65 15.62
N LYS A 203 -6.67 -11.32 15.78
CA LYS A 203 -7.38 -11.95 14.66
C LYS A 203 -7.88 -10.83 13.74
N ILE A 204 -7.59 -10.92 12.45
CA ILE A 204 -8.04 -9.94 11.46
C ILE A 204 -8.97 -10.64 10.47
N GLU A 205 -10.24 -10.33 10.57
CA GLU A 205 -11.30 -10.84 9.71
C GLU A 205 -12.23 -9.71 9.31
N ILE A 206 -12.49 -9.63 8.01
CA ILE A 206 -13.47 -8.71 7.44
C ILE A 206 -14.57 -9.55 6.81
N ASN A 207 -15.84 -9.30 7.13
CA ASN A 207 -16.92 -10.04 6.49
C ASN A 207 -17.66 -9.18 5.47
N LEU A 208 -17.27 -9.30 4.20
CA LEU A 208 -17.99 -8.72 3.08
C LEU A 208 -18.98 -9.70 2.42
N ARG A 209 -19.13 -10.92 2.97
CA ARG A 209 -19.96 -11.96 2.34
C ARG A 209 -21.40 -11.80 2.80
N ARG A 210 -22.34 -11.83 1.84
CA ARG A 210 -23.82 -11.77 2.02
C ARG A 210 -24.38 -10.36 2.27
N GLU A 211 -23.53 -9.36 2.37
CA GLU A 211 -23.93 -7.96 2.48
C GLU A 211 -23.70 -7.24 1.15
N TYR A 212 -24.46 -6.17 0.90
CA TYR A 212 -24.12 -5.28 -0.20
C TYR A 212 -22.90 -4.43 0.18
N LEU A 213 -22.09 -4.07 -0.81
CA LEU A 213 -21.07 -3.04 -0.66
C LEU A 213 -21.55 -1.78 -1.36
N ALA A 214 -21.87 -0.75 -0.58
CA ALA A 214 -22.14 0.58 -1.09
C ALA A 214 -20.83 1.35 -1.26
N LEU A 215 -20.75 2.16 -2.31
CA LEU A 215 -19.63 3.05 -2.59
C LEU A 215 -20.16 4.47 -2.75
N ILE A 216 -19.60 5.41 -2.00
CA ILE A 216 -19.82 6.84 -2.20
C ILE A 216 -18.47 7.48 -2.52
N GLY A 217 -18.38 8.13 -3.67
CA GLY A 217 -17.20 8.85 -4.12
C GLY A 217 -17.44 10.35 -4.12
N ALA A 218 -16.40 11.12 -3.78
CA ALA A 218 -16.44 12.57 -3.80
C ALA A 218 -15.15 13.15 -4.38
N TYR A 219 -15.28 14.15 -5.26
CA TYR A 219 -14.15 14.84 -5.87
C TYR A 219 -14.37 16.36 -5.91
N PRO A 220 -13.32 17.20 -5.87
CA PRO A 220 -13.46 18.64 -5.73
C PRO A 220 -14.18 19.33 -6.90
N ARG A 221 -15.09 20.27 -6.58
CA ARG A 221 -15.83 21.07 -7.58
C ARG A 221 -14.93 21.91 -8.47
N LYS A 222 -13.78 22.36 -7.94
CA LYS A 222 -12.77 23.14 -8.68
C LYS A 222 -12.26 22.44 -9.95
N LEU A 223 -12.35 21.11 -10.02
CA LEU A 223 -11.92 20.34 -11.19
C LEU A 223 -12.96 20.37 -12.32
N ASN A 224 -14.25 20.56 -11.99
CA ASN A 224 -15.39 20.64 -12.91
C ASN A 224 -15.27 19.72 -14.14
N GLU A 225 -15.14 18.41 -13.89
CA GLU A 225 -14.88 17.42 -14.94
C GLU A 225 -16.05 17.27 -15.95
N GLY A 226 -17.22 17.83 -15.66
CA GLY A 226 -18.33 18.00 -16.61
C GLY A 226 -18.72 16.71 -17.33
N ASN A 227 -18.60 16.71 -18.66
CA ASN A 227 -18.92 15.55 -19.50
C ASN A 227 -17.89 14.41 -19.39
N ARG A 228 -16.62 14.72 -19.07
CA ARG A 228 -15.58 13.68 -18.91
C ARG A 228 -15.96 12.72 -17.81
N PHE A 229 -16.32 13.25 -16.64
CA PHE A 229 -16.76 12.46 -15.50
C PHE A 229 -17.98 11.58 -15.80
N LYS A 230 -18.98 12.12 -16.51
CA LYS A 230 -20.17 11.34 -16.92
C LYS A 230 -19.81 10.18 -17.85
N ASN A 231 -18.88 10.41 -18.78
CA ASN A 231 -18.39 9.35 -19.67
C ASN A 231 -17.63 8.29 -18.89
N THR A 232 -16.74 8.69 -17.96
CA THR A 232 -16.01 7.78 -17.07
C THR A 232 -16.97 6.88 -16.27
N LEU A 233 -18.02 7.45 -15.65
CA LEU A 233 -19.00 6.62 -14.93
C LEU A 233 -19.79 5.69 -15.86
N THR A 234 -20.03 6.09 -17.11
CA THR A 234 -20.71 5.25 -18.10
C THR A 234 -19.85 4.05 -18.47
N GLU A 235 -18.57 4.27 -18.80
CA GLU A 235 -17.59 3.22 -19.10
C GLU A 235 -17.41 2.27 -17.92
N ILE A 236 -17.22 2.79 -16.69
CA ILE A 236 -17.14 2.00 -15.45
C ILE A 236 -18.38 1.11 -15.26
N ASN A 237 -19.57 1.65 -15.51
CA ASN A 237 -20.82 0.89 -15.37
C ASN A 237 -20.92 -0.27 -16.39
N GLU A 238 -20.37 -0.10 -17.59
CA GLU A 238 -20.35 -1.12 -18.63
C GLU A 238 -19.31 -2.20 -18.33
N ASP A 239 -18.07 -1.80 -18.10
CA ASP A 239 -16.92 -2.68 -17.88
C ASP A 239 -17.07 -3.57 -16.62
N TYR A 240 -17.74 -3.04 -15.59
CA TYR A 240 -17.95 -3.70 -14.31
C TYR A 240 -19.42 -4.08 -14.03
N SER A 241 -20.25 -4.17 -15.07
CA SER A 241 -21.67 -4.57 -14.98
C SER A 241 -21.90 -5.92 -14.29
N ASP A 242 -20.92 -6.82 -14.30
CA ASP A 242 -20.98 -8.09 -13.59
C ASP A 242 -20.80 -7.96 -12.07
N LEU A 243 -20.20 -6.87 -11.59
CA LEU A 243 -20.04 -6.54 -10.17
C LEU A 243 -21.09 -5.55 -9.65
N ILE A 244 -21.49 -4.60 -10.47
CA ILE A 244 -22.38 -3.50 -10.08
C ILE A 244 -23.83 -4.00 -10.03
N ARG A 245 -24.50 -3.82 -8.90
CA ARG A 245 -25.93 -4.11 -8.73
C ARG A 245 -26.79 -2.91 -9.13
N SER A 246 -26.39 -1.72 -8.73
CA SER A 246 -27.07 -0.46 -9.05
C SER A 246 -26.01 0.53 -9.53
N LYS A 247 -26.19 1.04 -10.75
CA LYS A 247 -25.23 1.83 -11.50
C LYS A 247 -24.75 3.05 -10.73
N PHE A 248 -23.47 3.38 -10.95
CA PHE A 248 -22.87 4.65 -10.56
C PHE A 248 -23.70 5.80 -11.11
N VAL A 249 -24.10 6.71 -10.23
CA VAL A 249 -24.90 7.89 -10.57
C VAL A 249 -24.44 9.06 -9.72
N SER A 250 -24.39 10.26 -10.32
CA SER A 250 -24.13 11.50 -9.59
C SER A 250 -25.27 11.80 -8.62
N THR A 251 -24.93 12.28 -7.43
CA THR A 251 -25.91 12.65 -6.39
C THR A 251 -25.83 14.14 -6.08
N THR A 252 -26.94 14.71 -5.63
CA THR A 252 -26.95 16.05 -5.03
C THR A 252 -26.29 16.00 -3.66
N LEU A 253 -25.58 17.08 -3.31
CA LEU A 253 -24.79 17.25 -2.09
C LEU A 253 -25.49 16.75 -0.82
N SER A 254 -24.72 16.14 0.07
CA SER A 254 -24.96 16.28 1.51
C SER A 254 -24.39 17.62 1.98
N ASP A 255 -25.02 18.30 2.94
CA ASP A 255 -24.61 19.62 3.47
C ASP A 255 -23.15 19.65 3.97
N GLU A 256 -22.53 18.48 4.17
CA GLU A 256 -21.20 18.30 4.73
C GLU A 256 -20.07 18.41 3.70
N ALA A 257 -20.40 18.52 2.40
CA ALA A 257 -19.43 18.49 1.30
C ALA A 257 -19.62 19.65 0.30
N GLU A 258 -19.87 20.88 0.78
CA GLU A 258 -20.21 22.06 -0.06
C GLU A 258 -19.26 22.29 -1.26
N ASP A 259 -18.00 21.86 -1.16
CA ASP A 259 -16.96 22.01 -2.19
C ASP A 259 -16.73 20.77 -3.09
N HIS A 260 -17.52 19.70 -2.98
CA HIS A 260 -17.33 18.48 -3.76
C HIS A 260 -18.53 18.10 -4.63
N PHE A 261 -18.28 17.36 -5.70
CA PHE A 261 -19.30 16.59 -6.40
C PHE A 261 -19.30 15.17 -5.85
N GLU A 262 -20.48 14.56 -5.76
CA GLU A 262 -20.65 13.20 -5.24
C GLU A 262 -21.28 12.27 -6.26
N PHE A 263 -20.97 10.99 -6.10
CA PHE A 263 -21.60 9.92 -6.84
C PHE A 263 -21.65 8.66 -5.97
N GLN A 264 -22.56 7.75 -6.31
CA GLN A 264 -22.68 6.50 -5.56
C GLN A 264 -23.09 5.33 -6.43
N ALA A 265 -22.77 4.13 -5.96
CA ALA A 265 -23.17 2.86 -6.55
C ALA A 265 -23.43 1.81 -5.47
N LEU A 266 -24.11 0.74 -5.88
CA LEU A 266 -24.26 -0.46 -5.08
C LEU A 266 -23.64 -1.65 -5.81
N LEU A 267 -22.74 -2.38 -5.16
CA LEU A 267 -22.15 -3.61 -5.69
C LEU A 267 -22.93 -4.84 -5.21
N LYS A 268 -22.87 -5.94 -5.96
CA LYS A 268 -23.59 -7.20 -5.65
C LYS A 268 -23.15 -7.82 -4.32
N LYS A 269 -24.09 -8.49 -3.63
CA LYS A 269 -23.86 -9.18 -2.35
C LYS A 269 -22.78 -10.26 -2.39
N GLU A 270 -22.65 -10.91 -3.53
CA GLU A 270 -21.71 -12.01 -3.75
C GLU A 270 -20.71 -11.61 -4.82
N ILE A 271 -19.63 -10.98 -4.37
CA ILE A 271 -18.49 -10.68 -5.23
C ILE A 271 -17.75 -11.98 -5.52
N LYS A 272 -17.98 -12.54 -6.72
CA LYS A 272 -17.31 -13.77 -7.18
C LYS A 272 -15.82 -13.55 -7.47
N ASN A 273 -15.44 -12.34 -7.85
CA ASN A 273 -14.07 -12.00 -8.22
C ASN A 273 -13.63 -10.68 -7.57
N TYR A 274 -12.96 -10.79 -6.42
CA TYR A 274 -12.42 -9.63 -5.71
C TYR A 274 -11.27 -8.93 -6.46
N GLN A 275 -10.60 -9.57 -7.43
CA GLN A 275 -9.62 -8.84 -8.25
C GLN A 275 -10.30 -7.80 -9.12
N LYS A 276 -11.47 -8.11 -9.69
CA LYS A 276 -12.26 -7.12 -10.45
C LYS A 276 -12.74 -5.96 -9.56
N LEU A 277 -13.06 -6.21 -8.29
CA LEU A 277 -13.38 -5.13 -7.35
C LEU A 277 -12.18 -4.19 -7.19
N LEU A 278 -10.97 -4.74 -7.06
CA LEU A 278 -9.75 -3.94 -6.94
C LEU A 278 -9.46 -3.17 -8.23
N TYR A 279 -9.70 -3.77 -9.41
CA TYR A 279 -9.57 -3.08 -10.70
C TYR A 279 -10.56 -1.92 -10.85
N LEU A 280 -11.83 -2.12 -10.45
CA LEU A 280 -12.83 -1.06 -10.41
C LEU A 280 -12.34 0.13 -9.57
N LEU A 281 -11.81 -0.13 -8.37
CA LEU A 281 -11.26 0.93 -7.52
C LEU A 281 -10.07 1.62 -8.20
N VAL A 282 -9.13 0.84 -8.74
CA VAL A 282 -7.96 1.36 -9.47
C VAL A 282 -8.37 2.27 -10.62
N ASP A 283 -9.37 1.89 -11.41
CA ASP A 283 -9.85 2.68 -12.54
C ASP A 283 -10.54 3.98 -12.08
N LEU A 284 -11.39 3.91 -11.05
CA LEU A 284 -12.00 5.11 -10.46
C LEU A 284 -10.94 6.13 -9.99
N PHE A 285 -9.94 5.67 -9.25
CA PHE A 285 -8.88 6.54 -8.72
C PHE A 285 -7.85 6.98 -9.77
N TYR A 286 -7.76 6.28 -10.89
CA TYR A 286 -6.89 6.68 -11.99
C TYR A 286 -7.57 7.72 -12.89
N GLU A 287 -8.89 7.60 -13.11
CA GLU A 287 -9.63 8.48 -14.02
C GLU A 287 -10.17 9.76 -13.36
N ILE A 288 -10.44 9.73 -12.05
CA ILE A 288 -11.01 10.87 -11.30
C ILE A 288 -9.95 11.46 -10.38
N ASP A 289 -9.59 12.72 -10.63
CA ASP A 289 -8.54 13.42 -9.89
C ASP A 289 -9.02 13.83 -8.49
N GLU A 290 -8.11 13.78 -7.51
CA GLU A 290 -8.39 14.14 -6.10
C GLU A 290 -9.60 13.39 -5.46
N LEU A 291 -9.91 12.19 -5.97
CA LEU A 291 -11.02 11.36 -5.49
C LEU A 291 -10.84 10.91 -4.03
N TYR A 292 -11.92 10.98 -3.26
CA TYR A 292 -12.13 10.31 -1.98
C TYR A 292 -13.25 9.29 -2.11
N VAL A 293 -13.08 8.11 -1.50
CA VAL A 293 -14.10 7.05 -1.50
C VAL A 293 -14.38 6.57 -0.08
N GLY A 294 -15.66 6.37 0.22
CA GLY A 294 -16.13 5.58 1.33
C GLY A 294 -16.79 4.30 0.86
N LEU A 295 -16.36 3.16 1.40
CA LEU A 295 -16.98 1.86 1.18
C LEU A 295 -17.71 1.43 2.46
N GLY A 296 -18.95 0.96 2.31
CA GLY A 296 -19.78 0.51 3.42
C GLY A 296 -20.41 -0.85 3.15
N SER A 297 -20.16 -1.82 4.03
CA SER A 297 -20.79 -3.15 3.97
C SER A 297 -22.05 -3.19 4.83
N GLY A 298 -23.17 -3.61 4.24
CA GLY A 298 -24.41 -3.77 4.98
C GLY A 298 -25.60 -4.21 4.14
N ASN A 299 -26.76 -4.26 4.80
CA ASN A 299 -28.03 -4.42 4.10
C ASN A 299 -28.50 -3.11 3.45
N ILE A 300 -29.46 -3.24 2.54
CA ILE A 300 -30.24 -2.14 1.96
C ILE A 300 -31.66 -2.30 2.47
N SER A 301 -32.22 -1.23 3.01
CA SER A 301 -33.53 -1.19 3.66
C SER A 301 -34.67 -0.83 2.70
N THR A 302 -34.35 -0.23 1.55
CA THR A 302 -35.31 0.14 0.50
C THR A 302 -35.32 -0.86 -0.65
N GLU A 303 -36.25 -0.69 -1.59
CA GLU A 303 -36.22 -1.41 -2.86
C GLU A 303 -34.91 -1.12 -3.63
N ILE A 304 -34.38 -2.16 -4.28
CA ILE A 304 -33.15 -2.08 -5.09
C ILE A 304 -33.50 -1.63 -6.50
N LYS A 305 -32.93 -0.49 -6.89
CA LYS A 305 -33.16 0.15 -8.20
C LYS A 305 -31.99 -0.09 -9.16
N ASP A 306 -32.18 0.24 -10.42
CA ASP A 306 -31.11 0.14 -11.45
C ASP A 306 -30.02 1.19 -11.26
N GLN A 307 -30.37 2.38 -10.76
CA GLN A 307 -29.44 3.42 -10.35
C GLN A 307 -29.45 3.51 -8.83
N ALA A 308 -28.29 3.80 -8.22
CA ALA A 308 -28.17 3.86 -6.77
C ALA A 308 -28.83 5.09 -6.12
N LEU A 309 -29.69 5.83 -6.84
CA LEU A 309 -30.33 7.05 -6.35
C LEU A 309 -31.59 6.75 -5.53
N GLY A 310 -31.72 7.39 -4.37
CA GLY A 310 -32.85 7.21 -3.47
C GLY A 310 -32.97 5.77 -2.94
N MET A 311 -31.82 5.12 -2.76
CA MET A 311 -31.69 3.87 -2.02
C MET A 311 -31.14 4.18 -0.63
N ASP A 312 -31.54 3.40 0.37
CA ASP A 312 -31.13 3.63 1.75
C ASP A 312 -30.88 2.34 2.52
N GLY A 313 -30.07 2.42 3.58
CA GLY A 313 -29.79 1.32 4.50
C GLY A 313 -28.35 1.33 5.05
N PRO A 314 -28.04 0.40 5.97
CA PRO A 314 -26.75 0.33 6.66
C PRO A 314 -25.52 0.40 5.76
N ALA A 315 -25.57 -0.17 4.55
CA ALA A 315 -24.44 -0.09 3.61
C ALA A 315 -24.12 1.37 3.23
N PHE A 316 -25.12 2.19 2.90
CA PHE A 316 -24.92 3.60 2.53
C PHE A 316 -24.55 4.47 3.73
N TYR A 317 -25.08 4.20 4.92
CA TYR A 317 -24.69 4.91 6.15
C TYR A 317 -23.20 4.72 6.45
N LYS A 318 -22.72 3.47 6.44
CA LYS A 318 -21.31 3.14 6.64
C LYS A 318 -20.43 3.70 5.53
N ALA A 319 -20.88 3.68 4.27
CA ALA A 319 -20.13 4.28 3.16
C ALA A 319 -19.98 5.81 3.34
N ARG A 320 -21.03 6.47 3.84
CA ARG A 320 -21.01 7.90 4.16
C ARG A 320 -20.05 8.20 5.32
N GLU A 321 -20.10 7.43 6.40
CA GLU A 321 -19.18 7.57 7.53
C GLU A 321 -17.72 7.32 7.10
N ALA A 322 -17.48 6.30 6.27
CA ALA A 322 -16.17 6.03 5.70
C ALA A 322 -15.67 7.23 4.87
N LEU A 323 -16.52 7.83 4.04
CA LEU A 323 -16.16 9.01 3.26
C LEU A 323 -15.81 10.21 4.16
N LYS A 324 -16.58 10.47 5.21
CA LYS A 324 -16.25 11.52 6.20
C LYS A 324 -14.90 11.27 6.85
N LYS A 325 -14.66 10.03 7.27
CA LYS A 325 -13.38 9.61 7.85
C LYS A 325 -12.22 9.85 6.87
N SER A 326 -12.42 9.58 5.58
CA SER A 326 -11.42 9.85 4.53
C SER A 326 -11.04 11.34 4.45
N PHE A 327 -12.01 12.25 4.52
CA PHE A 327 -11.74 13.69 4.57
C PHE A 327 -10.98 14.13 5.83
N VAL A 328 -11.45 13.69 7.01
CA VAL A 328 -10.83 14.06 8.30
C VAL A 328 -9.38 13.58 8.39
N GLU A 329 -9.13 12.36 7.96
CA GLU A 329 -7.82 11.72 8.06
C GLU A 329 -6.89 12.10 6.90
N GLY A 330 -7.43 12.64 5.81
CA GLY A 330 -6.69 12.92 4.58
C GLY A 330 -6.18 11.66 3.89
N ILE A 331 -6.96 10.58 3.93
CA ILE A 331 -6.68 9.33 3.20
C ILE A 331 -7.74 9.12 2.12
N SER A 332 -7.36 8.57 0.98
CA SER A 332 -8.21 8.55 -0.21
C SER A 332 -9.34 7.53 -0.14
N LEU A 333 -9.21 6.48 0.68
CA LEU A 333 -10.23 5.46 0.82
C LEU A 333 -10.33 4.94 2.26
N ASN A 334 -11.56 4.88 2.78
CA ASN A 334 -11.92 4.11 3.95
C ASN A 334 -12.98 3.07 3.62
N LEU A 335 -12.96 1.98 4.39
CA LEU A 335 -13.93 0.91 4.38
C LEU A 335 -14.46 0.72 5.80
N ILE A 336 -15.78 0.65 5.94
CA ILE A 336 -16.47 0.29 7.17
C ILE A 336 -17.37 -0.90 6.88
N ALA A 337 -17.09 -2.03 7.54
CA ALA A 337 -17.90 -3.23 7.52
C ALA A 337 -18.35 -3.57 8.95
N ASP A 338 -17.43 -4.05 9.78
CA ASP A 338 -17.72 -4.50 11.14
C ASP A 338 -17.16 -3.56 12.22
N GLU A 339 -16.64 -2.39 11.83
CA GLU A 339 -16.03 -1.36 12.69
C GLU A 339 -14.88 -1.90 13.55
N ASN A 340 -14.04 -2.74 12.94
CA ASN A 340 -12.99 -3.46 13.63
C ASN A 340 -11.57 -3.15 13.09
N LEU A 341 -10.57 -3.86 13.61
CA LEU A 341 -9.18 -3.71 13.17
C LEU A 341 -8.98 -4.11 11.69
N ALA A 342 -9.78 -5.03 11.17
CA ALA A 342 -9.71 -5.44 9.77
C ALA A 342 -10.11 -4.28 8.86
N ASP A 343 -11.20 -3.58 9.16
CA ASP A 343 -11.64 -2.41 8.40
C ASP A 343 -10.53 -1.36 8.26
N THR A 344 -9.84 -1.07 9.36
CA THR A 344 -8.69 -0.14 9.35
C THR A 344 -7.51 -0.71 8.55
N SER A 345 -7.23 -2.02 8.68
CA SER A 345 -6.18 -2.71 7.91
C SER A 345 -6.43 -2.60 6.40
N PHE A 346 -7.64 -2.92 5.96
CA PHE A 346 -8.03 -2.90 4.55
C PHE A 346 -8.12 -1.46 4.02
N SER A 347 -8.59 -0.50 4.82
CA SER A 347 -8.58 0.92 4.45
C SER A 347 -7.17 1.43 4.16
N ILE A 348 -6.20 1.09 5.01
CA ILE A 348 -4.79 1.46 4.82
C ILE A 348 -4.19 0.75 3.61
N ILE A 349 -4.40 -0.56 3.46
CA ILE A 349 -3.88 -1.32 2.32
C ILE A 349 -4.45 -0.80 1.00
N LEU A 350 -5.76 -0.55 0.93
CA LEU A 350 -6.40 -0.02 -0.28
C LEU A 350 -5.91 1.40 -0.57
N SER A 351 -5.85 2.28 0.43
CA SER A 351 -5.31 3.64 0.24
C SER A 351 -3.85 3.63 -0.23
N LEU A 352 -3.02 2.73 0.32
CA LEU A 352 -1.64 2.56 -0.13
C LEU A 352 -1.57 1.97 -1.55
N LEU A 353 -2.45 1.04 -1.92
CA LEU A 353 -2.54 0.52 -3.29
C LEU A 353 -2.87 1.64 -4.28
N ILE A 354 -3.82 2.51 -3.91
CA ILE A 354 -4.15 3.70 -4.70
C ILE A 354 -2.94 4.64 -4.82
N GLU A 355 -2.23 4.92 -3.73
CA GLU A 355 -1.03 5.76 -3.78
C GLU A 355 0.10 5.14 -4.63
N PHE A 356 0.23 3.81 -4.61
CA PHE A 356 1.19 3.07 -5.43
C PHE A 356 0.93 3.23 -6.94
N ILE A 357 -0.35 3.22 -7.36
CA ILE A 357 -0.74 3.36 -8.78
C ILE A 357 -0.79 4.81 -9.27
N LYS A 358 -0.99 5.80 -8.39
CA LYS A 358 -1.15 7.23 -8.77
C LYS A 358 0.02 7.82 -9.56
N LYS A 359 1.18 7.15 -9.52
CA LYS A 359 2.38 7.56 -10.27
C LYS A 359 2.48 6.92 -11.65
N TRP A 360 1.49 6.13 -12.08
CA TRP A 360 1.47 5.53 -13.40
C TRP A 360 1.21 6.59 -14.48
N THR A 361 1.95 6.51 -15.57
CA THR A 361 1.64 7.27 -16.78
C THR A 361 0.51 6.58 -17.57
N ALA A 362 -0.17 7.31 -18.45
CA ALA A 362 -1.20 6.73 -19.34
C ALA A 362 -0.70 5.52 -20.15
N GLN A 363 0.58 5.53 -20.53
CA GLN A 363 1.20 4.40 -21.23
C GLN A 363 1.40 3.20 -20.30
N GLN A 364 1.81 3.44 -19.04
CA GLN A 364 1.97 2.39 -18.05
C GLN A 364 0.63 1.75 -17.68
N LYS A 365 -0.41 2.56 -17.43
CA LYS A 365 -1.78 2.08 -17.15
C LYS A 365 -2.30 1.20 -18.29
N LYS A 366 -2.26 1.69 -19.54
CA LYS A 366 -2.70 0.91 -20.72
C LYS A 366 -1.99 -0.43 -20.86
N VAL A 367 -0.66 -0.46 -20.68
CA VAL A 367 0.11 -1.71 -20.77
C VAL A 367 -0.30 -2.68 -19.65
N VAL A 368 -0.55 -2.17 -18.44
CA VAL A 368 -1.05 -2.98 -17.32
C VAL A 368 -2.44 -3.54 -17.63
N ASP A 369 -3.36 -2.73 -18.16
CA ASP A 369 -4.72 -3.17 -18.48
C ASP A 369 -4.74 -4.27 -19.53
N TYR A 370 -3.98 -4.10 -20.62
CA TYR A 370 -3.83 -5.15 -21.63
C TYR A 370 -3.23 -6.43 -21.05
N ARG A 371 -2.31 -6.30 -20.09
CA ARG A 371 -1.75 -7.46 -19.40
C ARG A 371 -2.79 -8.16 -18.51
N ILE A 372 -3.67 -7.41 -17.84
CA ILE A 372 -4.78 -7.94 -17.04
C ILE A 372 -5.76 -8.71 -17.93
N THR A 373 -6.10 -8.18 -19.11
CA THR A 373 -6.99 -8.85 -20.08
C THR A 373 -6.35 -10.05 -20.79
N GLY A 374 -5.08 -10.35 -20.50
CA GLY A 374 -4.38 -11.52 -21.04
C GLY A 374 -3.73 -11.32 -22.40
N LEU A 375 -3.65 -10.09 -22.92
CA LEU A 375 -2.98 -9.83 -24.20
C LEU A 375 -1.48 -10.17 -24.12
N SER A 376 -0.97 -10.74 -25.21
CA SER A 376 0.46 -10.97 -25.40
C SER A 376 1.21 -9.66 -25.60
N GLN A 377 2.54 -9.69 -25.43
CA GLN A 377 3.37 -8.49 -25.66
C GLN A 377 3.31 -8.00 -27.10
N ASN A 378 3.09 -8.89 -28.08
CA ASN A 378 3.02 -8.52 -29.49
C ASN A 378 1.71 -7.82 -29.81
N GLU A 379 0.58 -8.38 -29.39
CA GLU A 379 -0.74 -7.75 -29.54
C GLU A 379 -0.80 -6.39 -28.82
N THR A 380 -0.20 -6.31 -27.64
CA THR A 380 -0.10 -5.06 -26.87
C THR A 380 0.68 -4.00 -27.64
N LYS A 381 1.83 -4.35 -28.24
CA LYS A 381 2.63 -3.40 -29.04
C LYS A 381 1.86 -2.88 -30.24
N GLU A 382 1.18 -3.78 -30.95
CA GLU A 382 0.38 -3.45 -32.13
C GLU A 382 -0.76 -2.49 -31.78
N LYS A 383 -1.56 -2.82 -30.75
CA LYS A 383 -2.65 -1.94 -30.28
C LYS A 383 -2.19 -0.57 -29.80
N MET A 384 -0.96 -0.48 -29.29
CA MET A 384 -0.43 0.77 -28.75
C MET A 384 0.35 1.61 -29.76
N GLY A 385 0.66 1.09 -30.96
CA GLY A 385 1.48 1.79 -31.95
C GLY A 385 2.86 2.21 -31.42
N LEU A 386 3.47 1.40 -30.54
CA LEU A 386 4.73 1.78 -29.89
C LEU A 386 5.92 1.71 -30.86
N SER A 387 6.81 2.71 -30.77
CA SER A 387 8.08 2.71 -31.49
C SER A 387 8.99 1.53 -31.11
N ALA A 388 9.90 1.15 -32.01
CA ALA A 388 10.86 0.07 -31.78
C ALA A 388 11.72 0.24 -30.50
N ARG A 389 11.94 1.48 -30.03
CA ARG A 389 12.70 1.77 -28.79
C ARG A 389 11.88 1.62 -27.51
N SER A 390 10.54 1.70 -27.58
CA SER A 390 9.66 1.60 -26.42
C SER A 390 9.22 0.15 -26.20
N THR A 391 9.66 -0.47 -25.10
CA THR A 391 9.32 -1.86 -24.81
C THR A 391 8.19 -1.98 -23.78
N ILE A 392 7.26 -2.90 -24.05
CA ILE A 392 6.21 -3.31 -23.10
C ILE A 392 6.82 -3.72 -21.76
N GLY A 393 7.93 -4.46 -21.79
CA GLY A 393 8.67 -4.86 -20.59
C GLY A 393 9.16 -3.66 -19.77
N GLY A 394 9.64 -2.59 -20.41
CA GLY A 394 10.07 -1.38 -19.72
C GLY A 394 8.92 -0.60 -19.07
N HIS A 395 7.76 -0.55 -19.71
CA HIS A 395 6.56 0.06 -19.11
C HIS A 395 6.04 -0.76 -17.93
N LEU A 396 5.90 -2.09 -18.08
CA LEU A 396 5.49 -2.99 -16.99
C LEU A 396 6.46 -2.93 -15.80
N LEU A 397 7.78 -2.87 -16.07
CA LEU A 397 8.78 -2.77 -15.01
C LEU A 397 8.64 -1.46 -14.23
N ARG A 398 8.51 -0.32 -14.93
CA ARG A 398 8.36 1.00 -14.28
C ARG A 398 7.02 1.15 -13.56
N ALA A 399 5.97 0.49 -14.05
CA ALA A 399 4.69 0.40 -13.37
C ALA A 399 4.75 -0.48 -12.10
N GLY A 400 5.80 -1.29 -11.93
CA GLY A 400 5.88 -2.26 -10.84
C GLY A 400 4.90 -3.43 -11.01
N TRP A 401 4.58 -3.81 -12.26
CA TRP A 401 3.54 -4.80 -12.59
C TRP A 401 3.62 -6.10 -11.79
N LYS A 402 4.82 -6.68 -11.62
CA LYS A 402 4.97 -7.94 -10.86
C LYS A 402 4.51 -7.79 -9.41
N GLU A 403 4.76 -6.63 -8.82
CA GLU A 403 4.38 -6.35 -7.43
C GLU A 403 2.91 -6.00 -7.34
N TYR A 404 2.40 -5.18 -8.26
CA TYR A 404 0.97 -4.91 -8.40
C TYR A 404 0.14 -6.19 -8.53
N ASP A 405 0.50 -7.09 -9.45
CA ASP A 405 -0.19 -8.37 -9.67
C ASP A 405 -0.15 -9.26 -8.41
N TYR A 406 1.00 -9.30 -7.72
CA TYR A 406 1.13 -10.01 -6.45
C TYR A 406 0.21 -9.42 -5.38
N LEU A 407 0.23 -8.10 -5.20
CA LEU A 407 -0.57 -7.36 -4.21
C LEU A 407 -2.07 -7.55 -4.45
N VAL A 408 -2.53 -7.35 -5.69
CA VAL A 408 -3.94 -7.51 -6.07
C VAL A 408 -4.41 -8.94 -5.82
N LYS A 409 -3.65 -9.95 -6.23
CA LYS A 409 -4.01 -11.36 -6.00
C LYS A 409 -4.10 -11.69 -4.52
N LYS A 410 -3.11 -11.25 -3.72
CA LYS A 410 -3.10 -11.51 -2.27
C LYS A 410 -4.20 -10.77 -1.54
N LEU A 411 -4.46 -9.51 -1.89
CA LEU A 411 -5.54 -8.73 -1.33
C LEU A 411 -6.91 -9.34 -1.69
N ALA A 412 -7.11 -9.73 -2.95
CA ALA A 412 -8.32 -10.41 -3.38
C ALA A 412 -8.52 -11.75 -2.66
N ASP A 413 -7.45 -12.52 -2.46
CA ASP A 413 -7.51 -13.77 -1.67
C ASP A 413 -7.92 -13.52 -0.21
N LEU A 414 -7.44 -12.45 0.43
CA LEU A 414 -7.79 -12.10 1.80
C LEU A 414 -9.25 -11.64 1.93
N LEU A 415 -9.75 -10.87 0.95
CA LEU A 415 -11.16 -10.48 0.87
C LEU A 415 -12.06 -11.69 0.59
N ALA A 416 -11.59 -12.61 -0.26
CA ALA A 416 -12.31 -13.82 -0.61
C ALA A 416 -12.35 -14.85 0.53
N LYS A 417 -11.21 -15.14 1.18
CA LYS A 417 -11.05 -16.22 2.17
C LYS A 417 -11.50 -15.78 3.57
N ASN A 418 -12.80 -15.53 3.74
CA ASN A 418 -13.43 -15.50 5.06
C ASN A 418 -14.40 -16.68 5.15
N PRO A 419 -13.96 -17.82 5.73
CA PRO A 419 -14.86 -18.91 6.05
C PRO A 419 -15.72 -18.54 7.27
N HIS A 420 -16.85 -19.23 7.34
CA HIS A 420 -17.90 -19.19 8.37
C HIS A 420 -17.41 -19.33 9.80
#